data_AF-A0A0G4I6T3-F1
#
_entry.id   AF-A0A0G4I6T3-F1
#
_cell.length_a   1.000
_cell.length_b   1.000
_cell.length_c   1.000
_cell.angle_alpha   90.00
_cell.angle_beta   90.00
_cell.angle_gamma   90.00
#
_symmetry.space_group_name_H-M   'P 1'
#
loop_
_entity.id
_entity.type
_entity.pdbx_description
1 polymer ?
#
loop_
_entity_poly.entity_id
_entity_poly.type
_entity_poly.pdbx_seq_one_letter_code
_entity_poly.pdbx_strand_id
1 'polypeptide(L)'
;MADDGKASVYLRKKDAYDGLMTFTFQLSNGNVRRSEVKKDFSEVNVGDMWGFFNFCSPDDLLYAARATEGGVLELKVRLSAPKLNIASQVVNGYA
;
A
#
# COMPACT_ATOMS: atom_id res chain seq x y z
N MET A 1 18.18 0.35 -2.28
CA MET A 1 18.01 1.29 -3.41
C MET A 1 17.44 0.50 -4.56
N ALA A 2 16.29 0.87 -5.14
CA ALA A 2 15.63 0.08 -6.19
C ALA A 2 16.65 -0.33 -7.26
N ASP A 3 16.52 -1.54 -7.81
CA ASP A 3 17.36 -1.92 -8.95
C ASP A 3 17.11 -0.88 -10.06
N ASP A 4 18.15 -0.53 -10.80
CA ASP A 4 18.04 0.49 -11.84
C ASP A 4 16.83 0.25 -12.76
N GLY A 5 16.01 1.30 -12.88
CA GLY A 5 14.81 1.31 -13.72
C GLY A 5 13.58 0.63 -13.13
N LYS A 6 13.65 -0.06 -11.98
CA LYS A 6 12.46 -0.68 -11.38
C LYS A 6 11.69 0.28 -10.48
N ALA A 7 10.36 0.29 -10.63
CA ALA A 7 9.51 1.05 -9.72
C ALA A 7 9.32 0.29 -8.40
N SER A 8 9.32 1.03 -7.30
CA SER A 8 8.98 0.52 -5.97
C SER A 8 7.73 1.22 -5.45
N VAL A 9 6.94 0.52 -4.65
CA VAL A 9 5.69 1.04 -4.08
C VAL A 9 5.71 0.85 -2.58
N TYR A 10 5.35 1.90 -1.85
CA TYR A 10 5.37 1.92 -0.39
C TYR A 10 4.09 2.53 0.18
N LEU A 11 3.67 2.01 1.33
CA LEU A 11 2.67 2.62 2.20
C LEU A 11 3.40 3.29 3.36
N ARG A 12 3.06 4.55 3.60
CA ARG A 12 3.53 5.28 4.78
C ARG A 12 2.49 5.19 5.89
N LYS A 13 2.90 4.76 7.09
CA LYS A 13 2.04 4.78 8.28
C LYS A 13 1.85 6.23 8.71
N LYS A 14 0.61 6.73 8.62
CA LYS A 14 0.28 8.12 9.01
C LYS A 14 -0.21 8.26 10.45
N ASP A 15 -0.86 7.23 10.97
CA ASP A 15 -1.48 7.23 12.29
C ASP A 15 -1.08 5.99 13.09
N ALA A 16 -1.44 5.95 14.38
CA ALA A 16 -1.12 4.89 15.33
C ALA A 16 -1.94 3.59 15.11
N TYR A 17 -2.15 3.19 13.85
CA TYR A 17 -2.74 1.88 13.56
C TYR A 17 -1.73 0.78 13.87
N ASP A 18 -2.03 0.00 14.92
CA ASP A 18 -1.15 -1.06 15.43
C ASP A 18 -1.77 -2.45 15.26
N GLY A 19 -2.29 -2.72 14.06
CA GLY A 19 -2.93 -3.99 13.74
C GLY A 19 -2.35 -4.69 12.53
N LEU A 20 -2.79 -5.93 12.32
CA LEU A 20 -2.51 -6.68 11.10
C LEU A 20 -3.35 -6.14 9.95
N MET A 21 -2.70 -5.71 8.88
CA MET A 21 -3.39 -5.25 7.68
C MET A 21 -2.96 -6.08 6.46
N THR A 22 -3.93 -6.30 5.57
CA THR A 22 -3.79 -7.11 4.37
C THR A 22 -3.86 -6.20 3.15
N PHE A 23 -2.92 -6.38 2.23
CA PHE A 23 -2.70 -5.46 1.11
C PHE A 23 -2.56 -6.22 -0.19
N THR A 24 -3.14 -5.66 -1.26
CA THR A 24 -2.86 -6.06 -2.65
C THR A 24 -2.50 -4.83 -3.45
N PHE A 25 -1.42 -4.92 -4.24
CA PHE A 25 -1.03 -3.90 -5.21
C PHE A 25 -1.15 -4.44 -6.62
N GLN A 26 -1.74 -3.65 -7.50
CA GLN A 26 -1.93 -3.99 -8.90
C GLN A 26 -1.73 -2.76 -9.76
N LEU A 27 -0.98 -2.91 -10.85
CA LEU A 27 -0.96 -1.94 -11.94
C LEU A 27 -2.18 -2.23 -12.83
N SER A 28 -3.20 -1.37 -12.82
CA SER A 28 -4.50 -1.66 -13.45
C SER A 28 -4.40 -1.84 -14.97
N ASN A 29 -3.52 -1.07 -15.61
CA ASN A 29 -3.26 -1.08 -17.05
C ASN A 29 -2.10 -2.00 -17.44
N GLY A 30 -1.60 -2.83 -16.53
CA GLY A 30 -0.53 -3.79 -16.78
C GLY A 30 -0.84 -5.19 -16.26
N ASN A 31 0.09 -6.11 -16.50
CA ASN A 31 -0.01 -7.49 -16.03
C ASN A 31 0.60 -7.69 -14.63
N VAL A 32 1.02 -6.61 -13.97
CA VAL A 32 1.70 -6.67 -12.67
C VAL A 32 0.66 -6.62 -11.56
N ARG A 33 0.45 -7.78 -10.94
CA ARG A 33 -0.28 -7.94 -9.69
C ARG A 33 0.60 -8.63 -8.68
N ARG A 34 0.85 -7.98 -7.54
CA ARG A 34 1.49 -8.64 -6.41
C ARG A 34 0.42 -9.31 -5.56
N SER A 35 0.74 -10.52 -5.12
CA SER A 35 -0.10 -11.34 -4.27
C SER A 35 -0.51 -10.59 -3.00
N GLU A 36 -1.59 -11.07 -2.39
CA GLU A 36 -2.04 -10.58 -1.08
C GLU A 36 -0.93 -10.76 -0.04
N VAL A 37 -0.55 -9.67 0.64
CA VAL A 37 0.43 -9.71 1.73
C VAL A 37 -0.18 -9.19 3.01
N LYS A 38 0.11 -9.89 4.10
CA LYS A 38 -0.25 -9.52 5.47
C LYS A 38 0.98 -8.91 6.14
N LYS A 39 0.82 -7.73 6.73
CA LYS A 39 1.87 -7.09 7.53
C LYS A 39 1.26 -6.57 8.82
N ASP A 40 1.93 -6.85 9.93
CA ASP A 40 1.66 -6.23 11.22
C ASP A 40 2.24 -4.81 11.23
N PHE A 41 1.37 -3.81 11.40
CA PHE A 41 1.75 -2.41 11.45
C PHE A 41 2.09 -1.93 12.86
N SER A 42 1.94 -2.76 13.90
CA SER A 42 2.47 -2.46 15.24
C SER A 42 4.01 -2.40 15.27
N GLU A 43 4.66 -3.15 14.37
CA GLU A 43 6.12 -3.16 14.18
C GLU A 43 6.65 -1.98 13.34
N VAL A 44 5.76 -1.17 12.78
CA VAL A 44 6.11 -0.05 11.88
C VAL A 44 5.87 1.25 12.64
N ASN A 45 6.88 2.11 12.75
CA ASN A 45 6.70 3.39 13.44
C ASN A 45 5.82 4.34 12.60
N VAL A 46 5.14 5.27 13.27
CA VAL A 46 4.46 6.35 12.56
C VAL A 46 5.49 7.17 11.79
N GLY A 47 5.23 7.42 10.51
CA GLY A 47 6.16 8.07 9.59
C GLY A 47 6.99 7.09 8.73
N ASP A 48 7.16 5.85 9.19
CA ASP A 48 7.89 4.81 8.44
C ASP A 48 7.08 4.29 7.26
N MET A 49 7.78 3.60 6.36
CA MET A 49 7.24 3.04 5.14
C MET A 49 7.42 1.54 5.07
N TRP A 50 6.41 0.86 4.52
CA TRP A 50 6.49 -0.55 4.20
C TRP A 50 5.92 -0.81 2.80
N GLY A 51 6.54 -1.69 2.02
CA GLY A 51 6.01 -2.04 0.71
C GLY A 51 6.93 -2.92 -0.11
N PHE A 52 6.72 -2.89 -1.43
CA PHE A 52 7.44 -3.71 -2.39
C PHE A 52 8.54 -2.90 -3.04
N PHE A 53 9.74 -3.24 -2.65
CA PHE A 53 10.92 -2.95 -3.42
C PHE A 53 10.87 -3.69 -4.77
N ASN A 54 11.23 -3.02 -5.86
CA ASN A 54 11.19 -3.58 -7.22
C ASN A 54 9.80 -4.15 -7.59
N PHE A 55 8.74 -3.42 -7.24
CA PHE A 55 7.35 -3.77 -7.54
C PHE A 55 7.14 -4.10 -9.02
N CYS A 56 7.65 -3.25 -9.92
CA CYS A 56 7.39 -3.30 -11.35
C CYS A 56 8.67 -3.08 -12.16
N SER A 57 8.85 -3.81 -13.26
CA SER A 57 9.96 -3.58 -14.19
C SER A 57 9.69 -2.34 -15.07
N PRO A 58 10.72 -1.69 -15.62
CA PRO A 58 10.51 -0.58 -16.54
C PRO A 58 9.73 -1.00 -17.80
N ASP A 59 9.90 -2.23 -18.29
CA ASP A 59 9.16 -2.74 -19.45
C ASP A 59 7.67 -2.88 -19.15
N ASP A 60 7.31 -3.35 -17.96
CA ASP A 60 5.91 -3.44 -17.52
C ASP A 60 5.27 -2.06 -17.39
N LEU A 61 6.01 -1.06 -16.89
CA LEU A 61 5.54 0.32 -16.79
C LEU A 61 5.34 0.93 -18.18
N LEU A 62 6.29 0.74 -19.09
CA LEU A 62 6.20 1.24 -20.47
C LEU A 62 5.05 0.58 -21.22
N TYR A 63 4.88 -0.73 -21.05
CA TYR A 63 3.76 -1.48 -21.61
C TYR A 63 2.43 -0.91 -21.11
N ALA A 64 2.30 -0.74 -19.79
CA ALA A 64 1.10 -0.22 -19.16
C ALA A 64 0.76 1.21 -19.61
N ALA A 65 1.76 2.09 -19.66
CA ALA A 65 1.59 3.45 -20.16
C ALA A 65 1.12 3.45 -21.62
N ARG A 66 1.71 2.62 -22.50
CA ARG A 66 1.29 2.52 -23.90
C ARG A 66 -0.13 1.99 -24.08
N ALA A 67 -0.60 1.15 -23.16
CA ALA A 67 -1.95 0.61 -23.19
C ALA A 67 -3.04 1.61 -22.77
N THR A 68 -2.67 2.82 -22.34
CA THR A 68 -3.59 3.85 -21.85
C THR A 68 -3.46 5.15 -22.62
N GLU A 69 -4.59 5.77 -22.92
CA GLU A 69 -4.61 7.07 -23.58
C GLU A 69 -3.91 8.12 -22.70
N GLY A 70 -2.94 8.83 -23.27
CA GLY A 70 -2.13 9.82 -22.54
C GLY A 70 -1.01 9.25 -21.67
N GLY A 71 -0.76 7.94 -21.68
CA GLY A 71 0.38 7.35 -20.97
C GLY A 71 0.22 7.26 -19.45
N VAL A 72 -1.02 7.35 -18.94
CA VAL A 72 -1.30 7.39 -17.51
C VAL A 72 -1.10 6.02 -16.87
N LEU A 73 -0.34 5.94 -15.78
CA LEU A 73 -0.20 4.72 -14.98
C LEU A 73 -1.21 4.72 -13.83
N GLU A 74 -2.04 3.68 -13.75
CA GLU A 74 -3.00 3.53 -12.65
C GLU A 74 -2.56 2.43 -11.70
N LEU A 75 -2.30 2.79 -10.45
CA LEU A 75 -1.99 1.85 -9.38
C LEU A 75 -3.24 1.65 -8.50
N LYS A 76 -3.73 0.42 -8.46
CA LYS A 76 -4.81 0.02 -7.57
C LYS A 76 -4.25 -0.62 -6.31
N VAL A 77 -4.69 -0.11 -5.17
CA VAL A 77 -4.34 -0.63 -3.86
C VAL A 77 -5.61 -1.06 -3.14
N ARG A 78 -5.64 -2.31 -2.66
CA ARG A 78 -6.72 -2.81 -1.81
C ARG A 78 -6.16 -3.05 -0.41
N LEU A 79 -6.73 -2.35 0.57
CA LEU A 79 -6.43 -2.49 1.99
C LEU A 79 -7.58 -3.24 2.66
N SER A 80 -7.26 -4.16 3.56
CA SER A 80 -8.24 -4.82 4.42
C SER A 80 -7.64 -4.95 5.82
N ALA A 81 -8.32 -4.39 6.81
CA ALA A 81 -7.94 -4.47 8.21
C ALA A 81 -9.07 -5.17 8.98
N PRO A 82 -8.76 -6.04 9.96
CA PRO A 82 -9.75 -6.48 10.93
C PRO A 82 -10.38 -5.26 11.60
N LYS A 83 -11.69 -5.29 11.84
CA LYS A 83 -12.32 -4.30 12.69
C LYS A 83 -11.70 -4.43 14.08
N LEU A 84 -10.90 -3.44 14.45
CA LEU A 84 -10.48 -3.28 15.84
C LEU A 84 -11.75 -2.93 16.61
N ASN A 85 -12.20 -3.82 17.50
CA ASN A 85 -13.26 -3.55 18.48
C ASN A 85 -12.75 -2.55 19.54
N ILE A 86 -12.26 -1.39 19.10
CA ILE A 86 -11.99 -0.27 20.00
C ILE A 86 -13.35 0.30 20.33
N ALA A 87 -13.92 -0.16 21.44
CA ALA A 87 -15.03 0.52 22.07
C ALA A 87 -14.56 1.95 22.37
N SER A 88 -15.10 2.94 21.68
CA SER A 88 -14.92 4.35 22.02
C SER A 88 -15.39 4.54 23.45
N GLN A 89 -14.47 4.68 24.40
CA GLN A 89 -14.82 5.13 25.74
C GLN A 89 -15.04 6.63 25.67
N VAL A 90 -16.31 7.03 25.62
CA VAL A 90 -16.71 8.41 25.86
C VAL A 90 -16.55 8.67 27.35
N VAL A 91 -15.47 9.35 27.74
CA VAL A 91 -15.32 9.85 29.10
C VAL A 91 -16.11 11.15 29.20
N ASN A 92 -17.33 11.08 29.72
CA ASN A 92 -18.10 12.25 30.10
C ASN A 92 -17.60 12.75 31.46
N GLY A 93 -16.82 13.83 31.47
CA GLY A 93 -16.53 14.58 32.70
C GLY A 93 -17.61 15.63 32.93
N TYR A 94 -18.37 15.52 34.02
CA TYR A 94 -19.08 16.65 34.60
C TYR A 94 -18.24 17.16 35.78
N ALA A 95 -17.89 18.44 35.76
CA ALA A 95 -17.45 19.20 36.94
C ALA A 95 -18.55 20.19 37.29
#